data_AF-A0A1G2F665-F1
#
_entry.id   AF-A0A1G2F665-F1
#
_cell.length_a   1.000
_cell.length_b   1.000
_cell.length_c   1.000
_cell.angle_alpha   90.00
_cell.angle_beta   90.00
_cell.angle_gamma   90.00
#
_symmetry.space_group_name_H-M   'P 1'
#
loop_
_entity.id
_entity.type
_entity.pdbx_description
1 polymer ?
#
loop_
_entity_poly.entity_id
_entity_poly.type
_entity_poly.pdbx_seq_one_letter_code
_entity_poly.pdbx_strand_id
1 'polypeptide(L)'
;MGGKNHQPCHIYLAESTRLSRFLSLAYAELELGNVALEDVILAELNGQNGDTSVISKHLNFSMQSLTGATKMIGKIRQKMDEKDFADLPTLRKLNLRELGESLAGNGLVDSTSWKIISEKMIKGGFCEVLVLFESLIESLSVKTSSLMTMIATLEGAVKKGEVSRILEENRPGNIKDDFAILFVAWAKFNQLFLASSVLSTELWYAFNGYGSLVGREAQLMAV
;
A
#
# COMPACT_ATOMS: atom_id res chain seq x y z
N MET A 1 -0.63 9.51 18.10
CA MET A 1 -1.75 9.17 17.19
C MET A 1 -1.11 8.89 15.82
N GLY A 2 -0.93 7.67 15.33
CA GLY A 2 -1.58 6.39 15.64
C GLY A 2 -2.16 5.85 14.34
N GLY A 3 -1.34 5.15 13.56
CA GLY A 3 -1.73 4.56 12.28
C GLY A 3 -0.57 3.72 11.75
N LYS A 4 -0.87 2.76 10.87
CA LYS A 4 0.03 1.80 10.18
C LYS A 4 1.43 2.31 9.79
N ASN A 5 1.58 3.63 9.68
CA ASN A 5 2.68 4.31 9.02
C ASN A 5 3.55 5.16 9.96
N HIS A 6 3.26 5.20 11.27
CA HIS A 6 4.04 5.96 12.24
C HIS A 6 4.97 5.05 13.02
N GLN A 7 6.23 5.02 12.59
CA GLN A 7 7.30 4.31 13.29
C GLN A 7 7.95 5.26 14.31
N PRO A 8 8.39 4.76 15.48
CA PRO A 8 9.21 5.55 16.38
C PRO A 8 10.55 5.85 15.70
N CYS A 9 10.92 7.12 15.60
CA CYS A 9 12.10 7.53 14.83
C CYS A 9 12.91 8.69 15.45
N HIS A 10 12.72 8.99 16.75
CA HIS A 10 13.26 10.16 17.48
C HIS A 10 12.88 11.51 16.85
N ILE A 11 13.25 11.76 15.59
CA ILE A 11 12.87 12.91 14.79
C ILE A 11 12.09 12.44 13.56
N TYR A 12 10.88 12.95 13.40
CA TYR A 12 10.06 12.64 12.23
C TYR A 12 10.67 13.23 10.95
N LEU A 13 10.79 12.38 9.93
CA LEU A 13 11.04 12.80 8.57
C LEU A 13 9.72 13.18 7.90
N ALA A 14 9.56 14.46 7.57
CA ALA A 14 8.34 14.98 6.94
C ALA A 14 8.00 14.24 5.63
N GLU A 15 9.01 13.85 4.86
CA GLU A 15 8.86 13.12 3.60
C GLU A 15 8.27 11.71 3.81
N SER A 16 8.69 10.99 4.86
CA SER A 16 8.12 9.69 5.23
C SER A 16 6.65 9.81 5.63
N THR A 17 6.32 10.84 6.41
CA THR A 17 4.93 11.14 6.79
C THR A 17 4.07 11.48 5.57
N ARG A 18 4.61 12.26 4.62
CA ARG A 18 3.92 12.59 3.37
C ARG A 18 3.75 11.38 2.45
N LEU A 19 4.75 10.51 2.34
CA LEU A 19 4.66 9.25 1.60
C LEU A 19 3.47 8.43 2.09
N SER A 20 3.41 8.20 3.39
CA SER A 20 2.30 7.52 4.06
C SER A 20 0.94 8.14 3.74
N ARG A 21 0.84 9.47 3.82
CA ARG A 21 -0.39 10.20 3.52
C ARG A 21 -0.81 9.98 2.06
N PHE A 22 0.12 10.10 1.11
CA PHE A 22 -0.17 9.88 -0.30
C PHE A 22 -0.66 8.46 -0.58
N LEU A 23 -0.03 7.44 0.01
CA LEU A 23 -0.47 6.04 -0.14
C LEU A 23 -1.88 5.83 0.43
N SER A 24 -2.17 6.41 1.59
CA SER A 24 -3.49 6.31 2.22
C SER A 24 -4.58 6.98 1.39
N LEU A 25 -4.29 8.17 0.84
CA LEU A 25 -5.20 8.87 -0.05
C LEU A 25 -5.41 8.09 -1.36
N ALA A 26 -4.35 7.55 -1.96
CA ALA A 26 -4.47 6.78 -3.19
C ALA A 26 -5.43 5.59 -3.04
N TYR A 27 -5.33 4.87 -1.91
CA TYR A 27 -6.22 3.75 -1.62
C TYR A 27 -7.66 4.21 -1.31
N ALA A 28 -7.83 5.28 -0.53
CA ALA A 28 -9.16 5.83 -0.25
C ALA A 28 -9.89 6.28 -1.52
N GLU A 29 -9.18 6.90 -2.46
CA GLU A 29 -9.74 7.31 -3.76
C GLU A 29 -10.14 6.09 -4.62
N LEU A 30 -9.43 4.96 -4.53
CA LEU A 30 -9.87 3.72 -5.20
C LEU A 30 -11.22 3.24 -4.64
N GLU A 31 -11.36 3.21 -3.32
CA GLU A 31 -12.62 2.82 -2.66
C GLU A 31 -13.77 3.75 -3.07
N LEU A 32 -13.53 5.06 -3.12
CA LEU A 32 -14.52 6.04 -3.60
C LEU A 32 -14.86 5.85 -5.09
N GLY A 33 -13.90 5.42 -5.91
CA GLY A 33 -14.14 5.02 -7.29
C GLY A 33 -15.07 3.79 -7.38
N ASN A 34 -14.92 2.82 -6.48
CA ASN A 34 -15.83 1.67 -6.40
C ASN A 34 -17.23 2.08 -5.93
N VAL A 35 -17.34 2.96 -4.92
CA VAL A 35 -18.64 3.51 -4.49
C VAL A 35 -19.34 4.22 -5.66
N ALA A 36 -18.62 5.02 -6.44
CA ALA A 36 -19.20 5.69 -7.61
C ALA A 36 -19.67 4.70 -8.70
N LEU A 37 -19.05 3.52 -8.82
CA LEU A 37 -19.56 2.45 -9.69
C LEU A 37 -20.89 1.88 -9.16
N GLU A 38 -20.99 1.66 -7.86
CA GLU A 38 -22.23 1.22 -7.22
C GLU A 38 -23.35 2.24 -7.44
N ASP A 39 -23.04 3.54 -7.36
CA ASP A 39 -23.99 4.62 -7.66
C ASP A 39 -24.48 4.57 -9.12
N VAL A 40 -23.61 4.25 -10.08
CA VAL A 40 -24.01 4.04 -11.49
C VAL A 40 -25.02 2.89 -11.59
N ILE A 41 -24.76 1.76 -10.94
CA ILE A 41 -25.64 0.59 -10.96
C ILE A 41 -26.99 0.93 -10.31
N LEU A 42 -26.97 1.63 -9.17
CA LEU A 42 -28.19 2.05 -8.47
C LEU A 42 -29.02 3.03 -9.31
N ALA A 43 -28.38 3.95 -10.03
CA ALA A 43 -29.07 4.85 -10.96
C ALA A 43 -29.80 4.05 -12.06
N GLU A 44 -29.12 3.08 -12.68
CA GLU A 44 -29.72 2.23 -13.72
C GLU A 44 -30.92 1.43 -13.21
N LEU A 45 -30.80 0.83 -12.01
CA LEU A 45 -31.90 0.08 -11.38
C LEU A 45 -33.12 0.97 -11.09
N ASN A 46 -32.91 2.27 -10.90
CA ASN A 46 -33.97 3.26 -10.71
C ASN A 46 -34.47 3.88 -12.03
N GLY A 47 -34.05 3.37 -13.19
CA GLY A 47 -34.40 3.90 -14.51
C GLY A 47 -33.78 5.25 -14.83
N GLN A 48 -32.70 5.62 -14.13
CA GLN A 48 -31.93 6.83 -14.35
C GLN A 48 -30.62 6.51 -15.07
N ASN A 49 -30.04 7.52 -15.73
CA ASN A 49 -28.71 7.39 -16.31
C ASN A 49 -27.66 7.55 -15.20
N GLY A 50 -26.69 6.63 -15.13
CA GLY A 50 -25.52 6.79 -14.26
C GLY A 50 -24.50 7.79 -14.81
N ASP A 51 -23.44 8.05 -14.03
CA ASP A 51 -22.33 8.93 -14.39
C ASP A 51 -20.96 8.31 -14.04
N THR A 52 -20.22 7.87 -15.06
CA THR A 52 -18.86 7.32 -14.89
C THR A 52 -17.79 8.40 -14.70
N SER A 53 -18.10 9.68 -14.89
CA SER A 53 -17.13 10.77 -14.71
C SER A 53 -16.63 10.86 -13.27
N VAL A 54 -17.48 10.50 -12.30
CA VAL A 54 -17.14 10.46 -10.87
C VAL A 54 -16.14 9.33 -10.59
N ILE A 55 -16.32 8.16 -11.19
CA ILE A 55 -15.35 7.04 -11.09
C ILE A 55 -13.99 7.49 -11.63
N SER A 56 -13.98 8.04 -12.85
CA SER A 56 -12.77 8.53 -13.51
C SER A 56 -12.07 9.62 -12.70
N LYS A 57 -12.83 10.52 -12.06
CA LYS A 57 -12.28 11.56 -11.17
C LYS A 57 -11.53 10.96 -9.99
N HIS A 58 -12.13 9.98 -9.30
CA HIS A 58 -11.50 9.32 -8.15
C HIS A 58 -10.25 8.53 -8.56
N LEU A 59 -10.30 7.77 -9.66
CA LEU A 59 -9.12 7.07 -10.17
C LEU A 59 -7.99 8.05 -10.56
N ASN A 60 -8.31 9.22 -11.12
CA ASN A 60 -7.33 10.27 -11.38
C ASN A 60 -6.68 10.81 -10.09
N PHE A 61 -7.46 11.04 -9.03
CA PHE A 61 -6.90 11.46 -7.73
C PHE A 61 -6.05 10.37 -7.07
N SER A 62 -6.43 9.10 -7.25
CA SER A 62 -5.60 7.97 -6.85
C SER A 62 -4.24 8.01 -7.55
N MET A 63 -4.23 8.20 -8.88
CA MET A 63 -3.01 8.32 -9.69
C MET A 63 -2.12 9.50 -9.28
N GLN A 64 -2.72 10.67 -9.03
CA GLN A 64 -1.97 11.84 -8.55
C GLN A 64 -1.32 11.57 -7.20
N SER A 65 -2.01 10.84 -6.33
CA SER A 65 -1.50 10.44 -5.02
C SER A 65 -0.35 9.42 -5.15
N LEU A 66 -0.46 8.43 -6.03
CA LEU A 66 0.63 7.50 -6.34
C LEU A 66 1.87 8.22 -6.88
N THR A 67 1.67 9.19 -7.78
CA THR A 67 2.76 10.06 -8.28
C THR A 67 3.43 10.84 -7.15
N GLY A 68 2.63 11.38 -6.22
CA GLY A 68 3.11 12.03 -5.00
C GLY A 68 3.94 11.08 -4.12
N ALA A 69 3.50 9.83 -3.97
CA ALA A 69 4.22 8.80 -3.22
C ALA A 69 5.59 8.48 -3.84
N THR A 70 5.67 8.25 -5.15
CA THR A 70 6.94 8.03 -5.87
C THR A 70 7.91 9.20 -5.66
N LYS A 71 7.41 10.44 -5.78
CA LYS A 71 8.23 11.64 -5.50
C LYS A 71 8.76 11.67 -4.06
N MET A 72 7.97 11.23 -3.08
CA MET A 72 8.43 11.17 -1.69
C MET A 72 9.48 10.08 -1.47
N ILE A 73 9.38 8.92 -2.12
CA ILE A 73 10.45 7.90 -2.08
C ILE A 73 11.77 8.49 -2.58
N GLY A 74 11.75 9.19 -3.73
CA GLY A 74 12.94 9.85 -4.27
C GLY A 74 13.56 10.86 -3.30
N LYS A 75 12.72 11.69 -2.64
CA LYS A 75 13.20 12.64 -1.63
C LYS A 75 13.74 11.96 -0.36
N ILE A 76 13.16 10.83 0.04
CA ILE A 76 13.67 10.06 1.19
C ILE A 76 15.07 9.54 0.86
N ARG A 77 15.27 8.94 -0.33
CA ARG A 77 16.60 8.48 -0.76
C ARG A 77 17.62 9.61 -0.79
N GLN A 78 17.27 10.75 -1.41
CA GLN A 78 18.15 11.92 -1.42
C GLN A 78 18.57 12.34 0.00
N LYS A 79 17.62 12.37 0.94
CA LYS A 79 17.92 12.70 2.34
C LYS A 79 18.71 11.63 3.08
N MET A 80 18.60 10.36 2.68
CA MET A 80 19.45 9.29 3.20
C MET A 80 20.89 9.49 2.73
N ASP A 81 21.09 9.81 1.46
CA ASP A 81 22.41 10.09 0.89
C ASP A 81 23.04 11.34 1.51
N GLU A 82 22.29 12.45 1.62
CA GLU A 82 22.75 13.70 2.23
C GLU A 82 23.14 13.56 3.71
N LYS A 83 22.68 12.51 4.39
CA LYS A 83 22.90 12.28 5.82
C LYS A 83 23.80 11.07 6.11
N ASP A 84 24.43 10.49 5.09
CA ASP A 84 25.21 9.25 5.20
C ASP A 84 24.45 8.18 5.99
N PHE A 85 23.18 7.97 5.63
CA PHE A 85 22.30 7.07 6.36
C PHE A 85 22.90 5.66 6.47
N ALA A 86 22.85 5.12 7.68
CA ALA A 86 23.16 3.72 7.96
C ALA A 86 21.99 3.08 8.70
N ASP A 87 21.67 1.84 8.33
CA ASP A 87 20.69 1.04 9.07
C ASP A 87 21.15 0.83 10.52
N LEU A 88 20.17 0.63 11.40
CA LEU A 88 20.46 0.37 12.80
C LEU A 88 21.26 -0.93 12.94
N PRO A 89 22.29 -0.96 13.82
CA PRO A 89 23.12 -2.16 14.01
C PRO A 89 22.32 -3.36 14.54
N THR A 90 21.14 -3.13 15.12
CA THR A 90 20.22 -4.18 15.56
C THR A 90 19.67 -5.04 14.44
N LEU A 91 19.66 -4.53 13.20
CA LEU A 91 19.25 -5.31 12.02
C LEU A 91 20.05 -6.61 11.87
N ARG A 92 21.33 -6.60 12.28
CA ARG A 92 22.21 -7.78 12.20
C ARG A 92 22.22 -8.63 13.47
N LYS A 93 21.57 -8.18 14.54
CA LYS A 93 21.59 -8.83 15.86
C LYS A 93 20.30 -9.57 16.20
N LEU A 94 19.19 -9.16 15.61
CA LEU A 94 17.89 -9.76 15.85
C LEU A 94 17.69 -11.01 14.99
N ASN A 95 17.09 -12.03 15.58
CA ASN A 95 16.57 -13.16 14.83
C ASN A 95 15.24 -12.75 14.16
N LEU A 96 15.32 -12.15 12.97
CA LEU A 96 14.15 -11.66 12.25
C LEU A 96 13.15 -12.77 11.89
N ARG A 97 13.58 -14.04 11.84
CA ARG A 97 12.68 -15.16 11.58
C ARG A 97 11.79 -15.45 12.79
N GLU A 98 12.39 -15.70 13.95
CA GLU A 98 11.63 -15.98 15.20
C GLU A 98 10.74 -14.79 15.58
N LEU A 99 11.26 -13.58 15.43
CA LEU A 99 10.48 -12.37 15.64
C LEU A 99 9.26 -12.31 14.69
N GLY A 100 9.46 -12.64 13.42
CA GLY A 100 8.38 -12.69 12.43
C GLY A 100 7.33 -13.74 12.73
N GLU A 101 7.75 -14.94 13.15
CA GLU A 101 6.86 -16.02 13.57
C GLU A 101 6.02 -15.59 14.78
N SER A 102 6.63 -14.94 15.77
CA SER A 102 5.92 -14.40 16.95
C SER A 102 4.93 -13.28 16.58
N LEU A 103 5.34 -12.31 15.78
CA LEU A 103 4.47 -11.21 15.32
C LEU A 103 3.29 -11.72 14.49
N ALA A 104 3.52 -12.70 13.60
CA ALA A 104 2.48 -13.31 12.80
C ALA A 104 1.53 -14.16 13.66
N GLY A 105 2.05 -14.92 14.62
CA GLY A 105 1.25 -15.68 15.60
C GLY A 105 0.32 -14.81 16.45
N ASN A 106 0.70 -13.54 16.66
CA ASN A 106 -0.12 -12.53 17.34
C ASN A 106 -0.98 -11.68 16.38
N GLY A 107 -1.00 -11.99 15.08
CA GLY A 107 -1.83 -11.30 14.09
C GLY A 107 -1.40 -9.86 13.77
N LEU A 108 -0.15 -9.48 14.09
CA LEU A 108 0.36 -8.13 13.83
C LEU A 108 0.88 -7.95 12.40
N VAL A 109 1.29 -9.04 11.74
CA VAL A 109 1.80 -9.07 10.37
C VAL A 109 1.39 -10.36 9.66
N ASP A 110 1.31 -10.31 8.33
CA ASP A 110 1.27 -11.51 7.50
C ASP A 110 2.67 -12.13 7.40
N SER A 111 2.79 -13.45 7.62
CA SER A 111 4.07 -14.16 7.66
C SER A 111 4.82 -14.11 6.32
N THR A 112 4.08 -14.19 5.20
CA THR A 112 4.68 -14.13 3.87
C THR A 112 5.24 -12.73 3.59
N SER A 113 4.49 -11.70 3.95
CA SER A 113 4.89 -10.31 3.78
C SER A 113 6.06 -9.94 4.70
N TRP A 114 6.08 -10.44 5.93
CA TRP A 114 7.23 -10.31 6.83
C TRP A 114 8.48 -10.92 6.21
N LYS A 115 8.40 -12.16 5.73
CA LYS A 115 9.53 -12.85 5.09
C LYS A 115 10.13 -12.00 3.95
N ILE A 116 9.29 -11.54 3.01
CA ILE A 116 9.75 -10.71 1.88
C ILE A 116 10.47 -9.44 2.36
N ILE A 117 9.89 -8.74 3.33
CA ILE A 117 10.48 -7.49 3.84
C ILE A 117 11.78 -7.75 4.59
N SER A 118 11.84 -8.79 5.43
CA SER A 118 13.05 -9.17 6.16
C SER A 118 14.19 -9.57 5.22
N GLU A 119 13.89 -10.30 4.13
CA GLU A 119 14.88 -10.66 3.10
C GLU A 119 15.44 -9.41 2.40
N LYS A 120 14.59 -8.43 2.08
CA LYS A 120 15.04 -7.14 1.52
C LYS A 120 15.89 -6.34 2.50
N MET A 121 15.48 -6.27 3.77
CA MET A 121 16.27 -5.65 4.83
C MET A 121 17.65 -6.29 4.99
N ILE A 122 17.73 -7.62 4.99
CA ILE A 122 19.02 -8.33 5.12
C ILE A 122 19.89 -8.07 3.90
N LYS A 123 19.32 -8.08 2.69
CA LYS A 123 20.05 -7.90 1.43
C LYS A 123 20.72 -6.53 1.32
N GLY A 124 20.03 -5.46 1.70
CA GLY A 124 20.53 -4.10 1.50
C GLY A 124 19.80 -3.03 2.29
N GLY A 125 19.28 -3.41 3.46
CA GLY A 125 18.70 -2.48 4.42
C GLY A 125 17.49 -1.73 3.91
N PHE A 126 17.27 -0.55 4.49
CA PHE A 126 16.16 0.34 4.14
C PHE A 126 16.12 0.70 2.65
N CYS A 127 17.28 0.84 2.00
CA CYS A 127 17.38 1.15 0.58
C CYS A 127 16.69 0.10 -0.31
N GLU A 128 16.93 -1.19 -0.08
CA GLU A 128 16.30 -2.27 -0.87
C GLU A 128 14.78 -2.34 -0.67
N VAL A 129 14.27 -1.94 0.49
CA VAL A 129 12.81 -1.86 0.71
C VAL A 129 12.21 -0.63 0.03
N LEU A 130 12.92 0.50 -0.04
CA LEU A 130 12.47 1.62 -0.86
C LEU A 130 12.41 1.24 -2.35
N VAL A 131 13.37 0.46 -2.85
CA VAL A 131 13.32 -0.09 -4.23
C VAL A 131 12.11 -0.99 -4.44
N LEU A 132 11.81 -1.87 -3.49
CA LEU A 132 10.61 -2.70 -3.54
C LEU A 132 9.33 -1.83 -3.60
N PHE A 133 9.19 -0.84 -2.71
CA PHE A 133 7.98 -0.01 -2.69
C PHE A 133 7.82 0.86 -3.93
N GLU A 134 8.91 1.34 -4.52
CA GLU A 134 8.88 2.06 -5.80
C GLU A 134 8.28 1.18 -6.92
N SER A 135 8.78 -0.06 -7.05
CA SER A 135 8.24 -1.03 -8.03
C SER A 135 6.78 -1.38 -7.77
N LEU A 136 6.37 -1.50 -6.51
CA LEU A 136 4.97 -1.78 -6.19
C LEU A 136 4.05 -0.60 -6.49
N ILE A 137 4.50 0.64 -6.21
CA ILE A 137 3.74 1.86 -6.56
C ILE A 137 3.61 1.99 -8.08
N GLU A 138 4.67 1.72 -8.83
CA GLU A 138 4.60 1.68 -10.29
C GLU A 138 3.58 0.64 -10.79
N SER A 139 3.59 -0.57 -10.21
CA SER A 139 2.61 -1.60 -10.54
C SER A 139 1.17 -1.16 -10.24
N LEU A 140 0.94 -0.51 -9.11
CA LEU A 140 -0.37 0.06 -8.75
C LEU A 140 -0.79 1.16 -9.73
N SER A 141 0.12 2.02 -10.15
CA SER A 141 -0.15 3.05 -11.17
C SER A 141 -0.55 2.39 -12.50
N VAL A 142 0.20 1.42 -12.99
CA VAL A 142 -0.14 0.72 -14.25
C VAL A 142 -1.54 0.09 -14.18
N LYS A 143 -1.87 -0.59 -13.08
CA LYS A 143 -3.19 -1.20 -12.88
C LYS A 143 -4.32 -0.18 -12.77
N THR A 144 -4.06 0.93 -12.08
CA THR A 144 -5.04 2.04 -11.97
C THR A 144 -5.31 2.66 -13.35
N SER A 145 -4.27 2.89 -14.16
CA SER A 145 -4.43 3.37 -15.54
C SER A 145 -5.17 2.38 -16.45
N SER A 146 -4.93 1.07 -16.28
CA SER A 146 -5.67 0.02 -16.98
C SER A 146 -7.16 0.11 -16.67
N LEU A 147 -7.51 0.15 -15.37
CA LEU A 147 -8.88 0.29 -14.93
C LEU A 147 -9.53 1.57 -15.46
N MET A 148 -8.84 2.72 -15.43
CA MET A 148 -9.34 3.97 -16.01
C MET A 148 -9.68 3.83 -17.50
N THR A 149 -8.82 3.14 -18.26
CA THR A 149 -9.05 2.89 -19.69
C THR A 149 -10.31 2.05 -19.89
N MET A 150 -10.52 1.05 -19.05
CA MET A 150 -11.70 0.19 -19.10
C MET A 150 -12.98 0.92 -18.70
N ILE A 151 -12.93 1.79 -17.67
CA ILE A 151 -14.05 2.67 -17.30
C ILE A 151 -14.47 3.58 -18.47
N ALA A 152 -13.52 4.12 -19.23
CA ALA A 152 -13.83 4.94 -20.40
C ALA A 152 -14.63 4.17 -21.47
N THR A 153 -14.44 2.85 -21.58
CA THR A 153 -15.23 2.03 -22.52
C THR A 153 -16.70 1.85 -22.10
N LEU A 154 -17.03 2.10 -20.83
CA LEU A 154 -18.40 1.96 -20.31
C LEU A 154 -19.31 3.13 -20.65
N GLU A 155 -18.79 4.28 -21.12
CA GLU A 155 -19.60 5.47 -21.40
C GLU A 155 -20.80 5.18 -22.33
N GLY A 156 -20.61 4.31 -23.32
CA GLY A 156 -21.68 3.89 -24.23
C GLY A 156 -22.74 3.01 -23.57
N ALA A 157 -22.34 2.16 -22.62
CA ALA A 157 -23.24 1.28 -21.87
C ALA A 157 -24.07 2.06 -20.83
N VAL A 158 -23.45 3.03 -20.16
CA VAL A 158 -24.12 3.91 -19.18
C VAL A 158 -25.26 4.68 -19.83
N LYS A 159 -25.05 5.23 -21.04
CA LYS A 159 -26.09 5.95 -21.79
C LYS A 159 -27.28 5.07 -22.20
N LYS A 160 -27.09 3.75 -22.19
CA LYS A 160 -28.13 2.76 -22.52
C LYS A 160 -28.72 2.10 -21.28
N GLY A 161 -28.22 2.40 -20.08
CA GLY A 161 -28.60 1.72 -18.85
C GLY A 161 -28.25 0.21 -18.87
N GLU A 162 -27.11 -0.15 -19.46
CA GLU A 162 -26.70 -1.54 -19.66
C GLU A 162 -25.51 -1.99 -18.79
N VAL A 163 -24.97 -1.14 -17.92
CA VAL A 163 -23.78 -1.46 -17.11
C VAL A 163 -24.07 -2.64 -16.18
N SER A 164 -25.15 -2.58 -15.40
CA SER A 164 -25.60 -3.64 -14.51
C SER A 164 -25.67 -5.00 -15.23
N ARG A 165 -26.28 -5.04 -16.42
CA ARG A 165 -26.36 -6.25 -17.24
C ARG A 165 -24.99 -6.73 -17.72
N ILE A 166 -24.10 -5.81 -18.14
CA ILE A 166 -22.73 -6.18 -18.55
C ILE A 166 -21.99 -6.85 -17.39
N LEU A 167 -22.11 -6.29 -16.19
CA LEU A 167 -21.43 -6.77 -14.99
C LEU A 167 -22.01 -8.08 -14.47
N GLU A 168 -23.33 -8.26 -14.50
CA GLU A 168 -24.00 -9.47 -13.98
C GLU A 168 -23.91 -10.65 -14.94
N GLU A 169 -24.00 -10.41 -16.25
CA GLU A 169 -23.97 -11.48 -17.25
C GLU A 169 -22.57 -11.70 -17.84
N ASN A 170 -21.54 -11.08 -17.26
CA ASN A 170 -20.15 -11.19 -17.69
C ASN A 170 -19.95 -10.92 -19.20
N ARG A 171 -20.56 -9.85 -19.70
CA ARG A 171 -20.51 -9.49 -21.13
C ARG A 171 -19.21 -8.75 -21.46
N PRO A 172 -18.84 -8.62 -22.76
CA PRO A 172 -17.73 -7.77 -23.16
C PRO A 172 -17.85 -6.35 -22.58
N GLY A 173 -16.75 -5.84 -22.02
CA GLY A 173 -16.73 -4.58 -21.28
C GLY A 173 -16.94 -4.72 -19.77
N ASN A 174 -17.07 -5.94 -19.25
CA ASN A 174 -17.03 -6.17 -17.80
C ASN A 174 -15.66 -5.75 -17.25
N ILE A 175 -15.68 -5.06 -16.10
CA ILE A 175 -14.52 -4.47 -15.44
C ILE A 175 -14.23 -5.09 -14.06
N LYS A 176 -15.03 -6.10 -13.65
CA LYS A 176 -14.92 -6.72 -12.32
C LYS A 176 -13.54 -7.34 -12.10
N ASP A 177 -12.93 -7.91 -13.14
CA ASP A 177 -11.59 -8.47 -13.09
C ASP A 177 -10.51 -7.39 -12.93
N ASP A 178 -10.59 -6.27 -13.64
CA ASP A 178 -9.67 -5.13 -13.47
C ASP A 178 -9.71 -4.58 -12.04
N PHE A 179 -10.91 -4.40 -11.49
CA PHE A 179 -11.09 -4.00 -10.08
C PHE A 179 -10.48 -5.03 -9.14
N ALA A 180 -10.80 -6.32 -9.31
CA ALA A 180 -10.26 -7.39 -8.46
C ALA A 180 -8.72 -7.43 -8.50
N ILE A 181 -8.11 -7.30 -9.68
CA ILE A 181 -6.66 -7.26 -9.86
C ILE A 181 -6.04 -6.08 -9.10
N LEU A 182 -6.66 -4.90 -9.18
CA LEU A 182 -6.17 -3.71 -8.49
C LEU A 182 -6.34 -3.81 -6.96
N PHE A 183 -7.48 -4.31 -6.47
CA PHE A 183 -7.72 -4.52 -5.05
C PHE A 183 -6.78 -5.57 -4.45
N VAL A 184 -6.52 -6.68 -5.16
CA VAL A 184 -5.54 -7.69 -4.73
C VAL A 184 -4.13 -7.07 -4.64
N ALA A 185 -3.74 -6.25 -5.61
CA ALA A 185 -2.45 -5.56 -5.59
C ALA A 185 -2.34 -4.60 -4.39
N TRP A 186 -3.40 -3.84 -4.09
CA TRP A 186 -3.45 -2.96 -2.93
C TRP A 186 -3.43 -3.72 -1.61
N ALA A 187 -4.16 -4.83 -1.49
CA ALA A 187 -4.13 -5.69 -0.31
C ALA A 187 -2.71 -6.19 -0.04
N LYS A 188 -2.01 -6.67 -1.09
CA LYS A 188 -0.62 -7.12 -0.96
C LYS A 188 0.33 -5.99 -0.61
N PHE A 189 0.23 -4.85 -1.28
CA PHE A 189 1.00 -3.64 -0.94
C PHE A 189 0.81 -3.29 0.53
N ASN A 190 -0.45 -3.32 1.00
CA ASN A 190 -0.80 -2.96 2.34
C ASN A 190 -0.18 -3.91 3.38
N GLN A 191 -0.17 -5.22 3.13
CA GLN A 191 0.48 -6.18 4.01
C GLN A 191 2.00 -5.96 4.08
N LEU A 192 2.66 -5.74 2.93
CA LEU A 192 4.09 -5.45 2.86
C LEU A 192 4.45 -4.14 3.57
N PHE A 193 3.65 -3.09 3.40
CA PHE A 193 3.85 -1.81 4.06
C PHE A 193 3.72 -1.91 5.58
N LEU A 194 2.74 -2.68 6.07
CA LEU A 194 2.59 -2.95 7.50
C LEU A 194 3.80 -3.73 8.04
N ALA A 195 4.21 -4.80 7.35
CA ALA A 195 5.36 -5.60 7.76
C ALA A 195 6.66 -4.77 7.84
N SER A 196 6.91 -3.89 6.88
CA SER A 196 8.02 -2.92 6.93
C SER A 196 7.94 -1.99 8.13
N SER A 197 6.73 -1.51 8.43
CA SER A 197 6.56 -0.59 9.56
C SER A 197 6.72 -1.25 10.93
N VAL A 198 6.22 -2.47 11.06
CA VAL A 198 6.44 -3.27 12.27
C VAL A 198 7.92 -3.62 12.41
N LEU A 199 8.59 -4.06 11.34
CA LEU A 199 10.01 -4.40 11.38
C LEU A 199 10.85 -3.19 11.82
N SER A 200 10.68 -2.02 11.20
CA SER A 200 11.41 -0.81 11.61
C SER A 200 11.17 -0.44 13.07
N THR A 201 9.94 -0.66 13.57
CA THR A 201 9.59 -0.42 14.98
C THR A 201 10.35 -1.37 15.90
N GLU A 202 10.43 -2.65 15.56
CA GLU A 202 11.19 -3.65 16.33
C GLU A 202 12.69 -3.36 16.33
N LEU A 203 13.27 -2.97 15.18
CA LEU A 203 14.67 -2.57 15.12
C LEU A 203 14.96 -1.39 16.05
N TRP A 204 14.06 -0.41 16.07
CA TRP A 204 14.15 0.77 16.93
C TRP A 204 14.01 0.42 18.41
N TYR A 205 13.03 -0.40 18.77
CA TYR A 205 12.83 -0.83 20.16
C TYR A 205 14.00 -1.66 20.67
N ALA A 206 14.52 -2.58 19.87
CA ALA A 206 15.72 -3.32 20.21
C ALA A 206 16.94 -2.40 20.39
N PHE A 207 17.08 -1.36 19.55
CA PHE A 207 18.21 -0.44 19.63
C PHE A 207 18.19 0.39 20.92
N ASN A 208 17.00 0.74 21.40
CA ASN A 208 16.82 1.56 22.61
C ASN A 208 16.51 0.74 23.88
N GLY A 209 16.41 -0.59 23.79
CA GLY A 209 16.05 -1.44 24.93
C GLY A 209 14.59 -1.29 25.39
N TYR A 210 13.67 -0.94 24.50
CA TYR A 210 12.24 -0.74 24.81
C TYR A 210 11.39 -2.03 24.76
N GLY A 211 12.00 -3.18 24.46
CA GLY A 211 11.31 -4.48 24.34
C GLY A 211 10.83 -4.75 22.92
N SER A 212 9.73 -5.50 22.78
CA SER A 212 9.08 -5.83 21.50
C SER A 212 7.57 -5.59 21.58
N LEU A 213 6.91 -5.38 20.44
CA LEU A 213 5.46 -5.26 20.35
C LEU A 213 4.71 -6.51 20.83
N VAL A 214 5.38 -7.66 20.87
CA VAL A 214 4.83 -8.96 21.33
C VAL A 214 5.32 -9.37 22.73
N GLY A 215 6.03 -8.50 23.45
CA GLY A 215 6.49 -8.75 24.83
C GLY A 215 7.93 -8.29 25.12
N ARG A 216 8.36 -8.31 26.39
CA ARG A 216 9.68 -7.77 26.81
C ARG A 216 10.90 -8.59 26.35
N GLU A 217 10.72 -9.82 25.90
CA GLU A 217 11.80 -10.68 25.44
C GLU A 217 11.99 -10.51 23.93
N ALA A 218 12.49 -9.35 23.49
CA ALA A 218 13.14 -9.29 22.19
C ALA A 218 14.40 -10.14 22.29
N GLN A 219 14.35 -11.35 21.70
CA GLN A 219 15.43 -12.32 21.64
C GLN A 219 16.64 -11.72 20.90
N LEU A 220 17.44 -10.94 21.62
CA LEU A 220 18.79 -10.58 21.19
C LEU A 220 19.58 -11.89 21.15
N MET A 221 20.22 -12.20 20.02
CA MET A 221 21.14 -13.32 19.97
C MET A 221 22.20 -13.12 21.05
N ALA A 222 22.35 -14.10 21.94
CA ALA A 222 23.49 -14.15 22.86
C ALA A 222 24.75 -14.13 22.01
N VAL A 223 25.60 -13.12 22.22
CA VAL A 223 26.93 -13.00 21.61
C VAL A 223 27.88 -13.94 22.33
#